data_AF-Q4DSR3-F1
#
_entry.id   AF-Q4DSR3-F1
#
_cell.length_a   1.000
_cell.length_b   1.000
_cell.length_c   1.000
_cell.angle_alpha   90.00
_cell.angle_beta   90.00
_cell.angle_gamma   90.00
#
_symmetry.space_group_name_H-M   'P 1'
#
loop_
_entity.id
_entity.type
_entity.pdbx_description
1 polymer ?
#
loop_
_entity_poly.entity_id
_entity_poly.type
_entity_poly.pdbx_seq_one_letter_code
_entity_poly.pdbx_strand_id
1 'polypeptide(L)'
;CVSCHPNQNAAGIVVRFFRIYHSWFSPNPQESGRENRAIYLTETMRVKTNLGRGWDPRESKSDAMALFPVLTPAVPYGNACFNVTLTNLRQLCTEFARGHEICSSSLVTSAEEAKSRFGPHGIWSRLLEPVKFFGEHKYYLHVLVSCTDAEAYQGYVDAVESKIRFLWAGTAESRGYALENVRHVRIRLNPRRYEAPEEVETRARLLKKTSRSSGGGNGSMEVSSHQTSGAVDDSSAPKIFSCHYFIGMSVDPKAPSGKIDLAPSIRAFHGIVRQLRQYKEGITRLPVITVEDISKIPAFVKTAVGFKETVVVPDADHADDAASPAKAHDENGARSTVAGEKRTREEGEVKHDADAAIESTVTEASSPSVANISGVIHGRTKSGAANNTAVDEDEPDLEEALGLGF
;
A
#
# COMPACT_ATOMS: atom_id res chain seq x y z
N CYS A 1 -6.83 -21.42 4.88
CA CYS A 1 -6.03 -21.64 6.11
C CYS A 1 -6.74 -22.53 7.12
N VAL A 2 -7.87 -22.08 7.69
CA VAL A 2 -8.67 -22.88 8.64
C VAL A 2 -9.25 -24.13 7.98
N SER A 3 -9.83 -23.99 6.77
CA SER A 3 -10.32 -25.13 5.98
C SER A 3 -9.25 -26.21 5.75
N CYS A 4 -8.01 -25.81 5.46
CA CYS A 4 -6.91 -26.73 5.24
C CYS A 4 -6.32 -27.34 6.53
N HIS A 5 -6.67 -26.82 7.71
CA HIS A 5 -6.09 -27.24 9.00
C HIS A 5 -7.15 -27.19 10.12
N PRO A 6 -8.23 -27.99 10.02
CA PRO A 6 -9.39 -27.88 10.92
C PRO A 6 -9.07 -28.15 12.39
N ASN A 7 -8.04 -28.96 12.67
CA ASN A 7 -7.66 -29.39 14.02
C ASN A 7 -6.57 -28.51 14.67
N GLN A 8 -6.18 -27.39 14.05
CA GLN A 8 -5.14 -26.51 14.59
C GLN A 8 -5.72 -25.46 15.54
N ASN A 9 -4.99 -25.16 16.63
CA ASN A 9 -5.30 -24.02 17.47
C ASN A 9 -4.97 -22.69 16.77
N ALA A 10 -5.44 -21.56 17.32
CA ALA A 10 -5.27 -20.24 16.72
C ALA A 10 -3.80 -19.90 16.44
N ALA A 11 -2.88 -20.20 17.36
CA ALA A 11 -1.45 -19.98 17.17
C ALA A 11 -0.90 -20.77 15.97
N GLY A 12 -1.27 -22.05 15.86
CA GLY A 12 -0.90 -22.92 14.74
C GLY A 12 -1.47 -22.45 13.41
N ILE A 13 -2.64 -21.81 13.39
CA ILE A 13 -3.22 -21.18 12.20
C ILE A 13 -2.41 -19.96 11.77
N VAL A 14 -2.00 -19.09 12.70
CA VAL A 14 -1.20 -17.88 12.38
C VAL A 14 0.17 -18.25 11.81
N VAL A 15 0.87 -19.23 12.39
CA VAL A 15 2.17 -19.68 11.86
C VAL A 15 2.02 -20.19 10.42
N ARG A 16 0.96 -20.95 10.15
CA ARG A 16 0.67 -21.48 8.81
C ARG A 16 0.22 -20.40 7.84
N PHE A 17 -0.52 -19.40 8.31
CA PHE A 17 -0.91 -18.25 7.50
C PHE A 17 0.32 -17.60 6.88
N PHE A 18 1.33 -17.25 7.67
CA PHE A 18 2.53 -16.62 7.14
C PHE A 18 3.34 -17.55 6.24
N ARG A 19 3.48 -18.82 6.62
CA ARG A 19 4.17 -19.83 5.79
C ARG A 19 3.52 -19.96 4.40
N ILE A 20 2.20 -20.11 4.36
CA ILE A 20 1.46 -20.31 3.11
C ILE A 20 1.55 -19.04 2.26
N TYR A 21 1.14 -17.88 2.80
CA TYR A 21 1.02 -16.67 2.00
C TYR A 21 2.34 -16.05 1.57
N HIS A 22 3.42 -16.25 2.33
CA HIS A 22 4.76 -15.89 1.88
C HIS A 22 5.17 -16.66 0.61
N SER A 23 4.82 -17.96 0.53
CA SER A 23 5.11 -18.79 -0.65
C SER A 23 4.10 -18.67 -1.79
N TRP A 24 2.88 -18.21 -1.48
CA TRP A 24 1.77 -18.15 -2.43
C TRP A 24 1.90 -16.99 -3.42
N PHE A 25 2.41 -15.84 -2.95
CA PHE A 25 2.40 -14.59 -3.70
C PHE A 25 3.81 -14.14 -4.09
N SER A 26 3.99 -13.86 -5.39
CA SER A 26 5.16 -13.15 -5.89
C SER A 26 4.96 -11.64 -5.72
N PRO A 27 5.96 -10.88 -5.23
CA PRO A 27 5.87 -9.42 -5.13
C PRO A 27 5.88 -8.72 -6.49
N ASN A 28 6.41 -9.38 -7.53
CA ASN A 28 6.51 -8.87 -8.90
C ASN A 28 6.06 -9.95 -9.90
N PRO A 29 4.76 -10.31 -9.95
CA PRO A 29 4.27 -11.45 -10.73
C PRO A 29 4.64 -11.34 -12.22
N GLN A 30 4.57 -10.13 -12.77
CA GLN A 30 4.90 -9.82 -14.16
C GLN A 30 6.39 -10.07 -14.50
N GLU A 31 7.31 -9.83 -13.56
CA GLU A 31 8.74 -10.07 -13.78
C GLU A 31 9.07 -11.56 -13.68
N SER A 32 8.37 -12.29 -12.80
CA SER A 32 8.55 -13.73 -12.65
C SER A 32 7.87 -14.58 -13.74
N GLY A 33 7.03 -13.99 -14.59
CA GLY A 33 6.20 -14.72 -15.56
C GLY A 33 5.14 -15.63 -14.92
N ARG A 34 4.95 -15.54 -13.59
CA ARG A 34 4.00 -16.34 -12.81
C ARG A 34 2.99 -15.42 -12.17
N GLU A 35 1.75 -15.52 -12.61
CA GLU A 35 0.63 -14.80 -12.02
C GLU A 35 0.30 -15.36 -10.63
N ASN A 36 -0.20 -14.47 -9.77
CA ASN A 36 -0.61 -14.85 -8.42
C ASN A 36 -1.96 -15.57 -8.47
N ARG A 37 -2.01 -16.79 -7.91
CA ARG A 37 -3.23 -17.61 -7.88
C ARG A 37 -4.29 -16.98 -6.96
N ALA A 38 -5.54 -17.02 -7.39
CA ALA A 38 -6.67 -16.56 -6.59
C ALA A 38 -6.86 -17.40 -5.31
N ILE A 39 -7.33 -16.75 -4.25
CA ILE A 39 -7.77 -17.41 -3.03
C ILE A 39 -9.28 -17.66 -3.13
N TYR A 40 -9.63 -18.95 -3.12
CA TYR A 40 -11.01 -19.43 -3.15
C TYR A 40 -11.51 -19.67 -1.72
N LEU A 41 -12.63 -19.05 -1.37
CA LEU A 41 -13.27 -19.22 -0.06
C LEU A 41 -14.33 -20.32 -0.05
N THR A 42 -14.60 -20.93 -1.22
CA THR A 42 -15.58 -22.00 -1.46
C THR A 42 -15.04 -22.89 -2.59
N GLU A 43 -15.35 -24.18 -2.53
CA GLU A 43 -14.85 -25.19 -3.49
C GLU A 43 -15.46 -25.03 -4.89
N THR A 44 -16.68 -24.49 -5.02
CA THR A 44 -17.41 -24.53 -6.28
C THR A 44 -17.54 -23.16 -6.92
N MET A 45 -16.64 -22.79 -7.83
CA MET A 45 -16.78 -21.57 -8.65
C MET A 45 -17.55 -21.78 -9.97
N ARG A 46 -18.27 -22.89 -10.09
CA ARG A 46 -18.84 -23.33 -11.37
C ARG A 46 -20.27 -22.83 -11.65
N VAL A 47 -20.87 -22.03 -10.76
CA VAL A 47 -22.28 -21.62 -10.91
C VAL A 47 -22.37 -20.40 -11.82
N LYS A 48 -22.68 -20.62 -13.11
CA LYS A 48 -23.15 -19.55 -14.01
C LYS A 48 -24.48 -19.04 -13.47
N THR A 49 -24.60 -17.73 -13.27
CA THR A 49 -25.84 -17.14 -12.70
C THR A 49 -26.36 -15.97 -13.51
N ASN A 50 -27.68 -15.80 -13.47
CA ASN A 50 -28.36 -14.68 -14.10
C ASN A 50 -28.36 -13.41 -13.23
N LEU A 51 -27.63 -13.42 -12.11
CA LEU A 51 -27.55 -12.30 -11.15
C LEU A 51 -26.51 -11.25 -11.54
N GLY A 52 -25.80 -11.45 -12.66
CA GLY A 52 -24.75 -10.57 -13.16
C GLY A 52 -23.45 -11.32 -13.41
N ARG A 53 -22.46 -10.59 -13.93
CA ARG A 53 -21.13 -11.15 -14.23
C ARG A 53 -20.38 -11.46 -12.93
N GLY A 54 -19.96 -12.72 -12.78
CA GLY A 54 -18.99 -13.11 -11.75
C GLY A 54 -17.55 -12.77 -12.17
N TRP A 55 -16.64 -12.73 -11.20
CA TRP A 55 -15.21 -12.65 -11.45
C TRP A 55 -14.75 -13.87 -12.22
N ASP A 56 -14.17 -13.66 -13.40
CA ASP A 56 -13.60 -14.71 -14.25
C ASP A 56 -12.42 -14.14 -15.04
N PRO A 57 -11.18 -14.60 -14.79
CA PRO A 57 -9.98 -14.10 -15.44
C PRO A 57 -9.92 -14.49 -16.92
N ARG A 58 -10.67 -15.53 -17.35
CA ARG A 58 -10.71 -15.98 -18.75
C ARG A 58 -11.58 -15.07 -19.60
N GLU A 59 -12.60 -14.48 -19.01
CA GLU A 59 -13.55 -13.61 -19.70
C GLU A 59 -13.19 -12.12 -19.60
N SER A 60 -12.48 -11.70 -18.54
CA SER A 60 -12.11 -10.29 -18.32
C SER A 60 -10.61 -10.12 -18.16
N LYS A 61 -10.04 -9.32 -19.06
CA LYS A 61 -8.65 -8.84 -18.92
C LYS A 61 -8.42 -8.13 -17.60
N SER A 62 -9.42 -7.43 -17.05
CA SER A 62 -9.28 -6.78 -15.75
C SER A 62 -9.18 -7.78 -14.60
N ASP A 63 -9.87 -8.92 -14.71
CA ASP A 63 -9.84 -9.98 -13.70
C ASP A 63 -8.53 -10.77 -13.77
N ALA A 64 -8.06 -11.07 -15.00
CA ALA A 64 -6.76 -11.70 -15.23
C ALA A 64 -5.60 -10.89 -14.64
N MET A 65 -5.69 -9.56 -14.70
CA MET A 65 -4.64 -8.66 -14.20
C MET A 65 -4.71 -8.42 -12.68
N ALA A 66 -5.56 -9.13 -11.95
CA ALA A 66 -5.67 -9.00 -10.50
C ALA A 66 -4.41 -9.50 -9.78
N LEU A 67 -3.83 -8.63 -8.94
CA LEU A 67 -2.54 -8.92 -8.28
C LEU A 67 -2.65 -9.78 -7.02
N PHE A 68 -3.78 -9.71 -6.33
CA PHE A 68 -4.06 -10.43 -5.09
C PHE A 68 -5.54 -10.80 -5.06
N PRO A 69 -6.01 -11.80 -5.82
CA PRO A 69 -7.43 -12.08 -5.93
C PRO A 69 -7.92 -12.84 -4.69
N VAL A 70 -8.91 -12.29 -3.97
CA VAL A 70 -9.63 -12.97 -2.88
C VAL A 70 -11.10 -13.00 -3.22
N LEU A 71 -11.64 -14.17 -3.52
CA LEU A 71 -12.98 -14.28 -4.09
C LEU A 71 -14.03 -14.41 -3.01
N THR A 72 -15.05 -13.56 -3.07
CA THR A 72 -16.20 -13.61 -2.15
C THR A 72 -16.92 -14.94 -2.30
N PRO A 73 -17.42 -15.56 -1.21
CA PRO A 73 -18.01 -16.88 -1.30
C PRO A 73 -19.44 -16.89 -1.85
N ALA A 74 -20.13 -15.75 -1.85
CA ALA A 74 -21.47 -15.61 -2.39
C ALA A 74 -21.42 -15.23 -3.87
N VAL A 75 -22.39 -15.76 -4.62
CA VAL A 75 -22.64 -15.47 -6.02
C VAL A 75 -23.40 -14.14 -6.19
N PRO A 76 -23.13 -13.32 -7.24
CA PRO A 76 -22.03 -13.48 -8.19
C PRO A 76 -20.70 -13.21 -7.51
N TYR A 77 -19.71 -14.07 -7.79
CA TYR A 77 -18.41 -13.98 -7.13
C TYR A 77 -17.71 -12.68 -7.50
N GLY A 78 -17.11 -12.01 -6.51
CA GLY A 78 -16.35 -10.78 -6.72
C GLY A 78 -14.96 -10.87 -6.08
N ASN A 79 -14.02 -10.09 -6.60
CA ASN A 79 -12.71 -9.95 -5.98
C ASN A 79 -12.75 -8.87 -4.89
N ALA A 80 -12.64 -9.28 -3.62
CA ALA A 80 -12.60 -8.36 -2.47
C ALA A 80 -11.34 -7.47 -2.45
N CYS A 81 -10.28 -7.88 -3.14
CA CYS A 81 -8.98 -7.22 -3.15
C CYS A 81 -8.66 -6.56 -4.50
N PHE A 82 -9.67 -6.15 -5.26
CA PHE A 82 -9.52 -5.50 -6.58
C PHE A 82 -8.72 -4.17 -6.56
N ASN A 83 -8.58 -3.55 -5.38
CA ASN A 83 -7.82 -2.30 -5.19
C ASN A 83 -6.33 -2.51 -4.91
N VAL A 84 -5.87 -3.77 -4.81
CA VAL A 84 -4.45 -4.07 -4.56
C VAL A 84 -3.64 -3.67 -5.81
N THR A 85 -2.71 -2.73 -5.62
CA THR A 85 -1.75 -2.29 -6.64
C THR A 85 -0.42 -3.02 -6.46
N LEU A 86 0.53 -2.83 -7.37
CA LEU A 86 1.84 -3.49 -7.26
C LEU A 86 2.59 -3.06 -5.99
N THR A 87 2.46 -1.80 -5.60
CA THR A 87 2.99 -1.30 -4.33
C THR A 87 2.37 -2.01 -3.12
N ASN A 88 1.03 -2.15 -3.08
CA ASN A 88 0.35 -2.88 -2.00
C ASN A 88 0.84 -4.34 -1.91
N LEU A 89 0.90 -5.03 -3.05
CA LEU A 89 1.34 -6.42 -3.13
C LEU A 89 2.76 -6.59 -2.61
N ARG A 90 3.70 -5.73 -3.02
CA ARG A 90 5.09 -5.75 -2.51
C ARG A 90 5.13 -5.59 -1.00
N GLN A 91 4.38 -4.65 -0.44
CA GLN A 91 4.32 -4.45 1.02
C GLN A 91 3.75 -5.68 1.73
N LEU A 92 2.68 -6.28 1.21
CA LEU A 92 2.08 -7.50 1.74
C LEU A 92 3.07 -8.67 1.72
N CYS A 93 3.75 -8.91 0.59
CA CYS A 93 4.78 -9.95 0.48
C CYS A 93 5.93 -9.74 1.48
N THR A 94 6.40 -8.50 1.68
CA THR A 94 7.40 -8.18 2.71
C THR A 94 6.89 -8.51 4.12
N GLU A 95 5.65 -8.16 4.46
CA GLU A 95 5.08 -8.47 5.78
C GLU A 95 4.81 -9.98 5.96
N PHE A 96 4.43 -10.69 4.91
CA PHE A 96 4.29 -12.15 4.96
C PHE A 96 5.65 -12.83 5.19
N ALA A 97 6.70 -12.38 4.51
CA ALA A 97 8.07 -12.86 4.72
C ALA A 97 8.54 -12.60 6.16
N ARG A 98 8.39 -11.35 6.65
CA ARG A 98 8.73 -10.96 8.01
C ARG A 98 7.98 -11.80 9.05
N GLY A 99 6.67 -11.97 8.88
CA GLY A 99 5.85 -12.79 9.77
C GLY A 99 6.27 -14.26 9.76
N HIS A 100 6.64 -14.79 8.59
CA HIS A 100 7.13 -16.16 8.45
C HIS A 100 8.47 -16.36 9.17
N GLU A 101 9.42 -15.43 9.00
CA GLU A 101 10.73 -15.45 9.66
C GLU A 101 10.60 -15.39 11.20
N ILE A 102 9.77 -14.49 11.72
CA ILE A 102 9.51 -14.40 13.17
C ILE A 102 8.94 -15.72 13.68
N CYS A 103 7.91 -16.26 13.00
CA CYS A 103 7.28 -17.50 13.43
C CYS A 103 8.24 -18.69 13.35
N SER A 104 9.01 -18.84 12.26
CA SER A 104 9.93 -19.95 12.06
C SER A 104 11.10 -19.93 13.05
N SER A 105 11.61 -18.74 13.39
CA SER A 105 12.70 -18.59 14.37
C SER A 105 12.34 -19.05 15.78
N SER A 106 11.06 -19.10 16.13
CA SER A 106 10.59 -19.50 17.45
C SER A 106 10.27 -20.98 17.60
N LEU A 107 10.18 -21.73 16.50
CA LEU A 107 9.81 -23.15 16.53
C LEU A 107 10.85 -24.02 17.27
N VAL A 108 12.07 -23.51 17.44
CA VAL A 108 13.20 -24.23 18.05
C VAL A 108 13.53 -23.69 19.46
N THR A 109 12.78 -22.71 19.94
CA THR A 109 13.13 -21.91 21.11
C THR A 109 12.22 -22.24 22.30
N SER A 110 12.78 -22.30 23.51
CA SER A 110 11.98 -22.47 24.73
C SER A 110 11.06 -21.26 24.98
N ALA A 111 9.98 -21.42 25.74
CA ALA A 111 9.08 -20.31 26.04
C ALA A 111 9.80 -19.15 26.79
N GLU A 112 10.80 -19.46 27.61
CA GLU A 112 11.60 -18.48 28.35
C GLU A 112 12.53 -17.71 27.43
N GLU A 113 13.21 -18.41 26.52
CA GLU A 113 14.11 -17.79 25.53
C GLU A 113 13.30 -16.94 24.53
N ALA A 114 12.10 -17.37 24.13
CA ALA A 114 11.21 -16.58 23.29
C ALA A 114 10.78 -15.28 23.98
N LYS A 115 10.50 -15.32 25.29
CA LYS A 115 10.18 -14.12 26.07
C LYS A 115 11.37 -13.17 26.17
N SER A 116 12.56 -13.72 26.43
CA SER A 116 13.80 -12.94 26.48
C SER A 116 14.10 -12.24 25.14
N ARG A 117 13.91 -12.95 24.02
CA ARG A 117 14.25 -12.47 22.67
C ARG A 117 13.24 -11.49 22.08
N PHE A 118 11.95 -11.73 22.27
CA PHE A 118 10.89 -10.99 21.57
C PHE A 118 10.05 -10.08 22.47
N GLY A 119 10.14 -10.24 23.79
CA GLY A 119 9.37 -9.46 24.77
C GLY A 119 8.39 -10.31 25.60
N PRO A 120 7.59 -9.67 26.48
CA PRO A 120 6.81 -10.35 27.52
C PRO A 120 5.82 -11.40 26.99
N HIS A 121 5.36 -11.26 25.75
CA HIS A 121 4.44 -12.18 25.10
C HIS A 121 5.12 -13.06 24.03
N GLY A 122 6.44 -13.22 24.09
CA GLY A 122 7.21 -13.99 23.12
C GLY A 122 7.05 -13.42 21.71
N ILE A 123 6.93 -14.29 20.70
CA ILE A 123 6.80 -13.87 19.29
C ILE A 123 5.68 -12.87 19.02
N TRP A 124 4.60 -12.90 19.82
CA TRP A 124 3.46 -12.02 19.64
C TRP A 124 3.83 -10.55 19.85
N SER A 125 4.73 -10.26 20.78
CA SER A 125 5.26 -8.92 21.01
C SER A 125 5.97 -8.36 19.77
N ARG A 126 6.72 -9.21 19.04
CA ARG A 126 7.42 -8.81 17.82
C ARG A 126 6.52 -8.79 16.58
N LEU A 127 5.58 -9.72 16.49
CA LEU A 127 4.65 -9.81 15.35
C LEU A 127 3.69 -8.62 15.31
N LEU A 128 3.19 -8.20 16.47
CA LEU A 128 2.23 -7.10 16.63
C LEU A 128 2.90 -5.73 16.86
N GLU A 129 4.23 -5.66 16.73
CA GLU A 129 4.96 -4.40 16.85
C GLU A 129 4.48 -3.40 15.79
N PRO A 130 4.12 -2.16 16.18
CA PRO A 130 3.74 -1.13 15.23
C PRO A 130 4.86 -0.87 14.22
N VAL A 131 4.51 -0.80 12.94
CA VAL A 131 5.47 -0.46 11.88
C VAL A 131 5.96 0.97 12.09
N LYS A 132 7.28 1.12 12.28
CA LYS A 132 7.94 2.44 12.26
C LYS A 132 7.91 2.93 10.81
N PHE A 133 7.08 3.93 10.53
CA PHE A 133 6.95 4.48 9.18
C PHE A 133 7.79 5.74 8.99
N PHE A 134 7.67 6.67 9.95
CA PHE A 134 8.46 7.89 9.96
C PHE A 134 9.86 7.61 10.52
N GLY A 135 10.89 8.12 9.85
CA GLY A 135 12.31 7.86 10.12
C GLY A 135 12.94 6.77 9.25
N GLU A 136 12.15 5.87 8.64
CA GLU A 136 12.66 4.73 7.86
C GLU A 136 12.87 5.05 6.37
N HIS A 137 12.35 6.18 5.90
CA HIS A 137 12.44 6.61 4.52
C HIS A 137 13.18 7.93 4.41
N LYS A 138 14.05 8.03 3.39
CA LYS A 138 14.81 9.26 3.08
C LYS A 138 13.90 10.38 2.58
N TYR A 139 12.83 10.02 1.88
CA TYR A 139 11.88 10.98 1.33
C TYR A 139 10.45 10.52 1.63
N TYR A 140 9.55 11.48 1.77
CA TYR A 140 8.12 11.28 1.93
C TYR A 140 7.39 12.11 0.89
N LEU A 141 6.53 11.47 0.09
CA LEU A 141 5.56 12.16 -0.73
C LEU A 141 4.42 12.63 0.17
N HIS A 142 4.32 13.93 0.37
CA HIS A 142 3.28 14.57 1.16
C HIS A 142 2.13 14.97 0.23
N VAL A 143 0.94 14.45 0.52
CA VAL A 143 -0.31 14.84 -0.16
C VAL A 143 -1.16 15.65 0.81
N LEU A 144 -1.28 16.95 0.54
CA LEU A 144 -2.09 17.89 1.32
C LEU A 144 -3.40 18.19 0.58
N VAL A 145 -4.51 17.80 1.18
CA VAL A 145 -5.85 18.11 0.67
C VAL A 145 -6.43 19.24 1.51
N SER A 146 -6.99 20.28 0.88
CA SER A 146 -7.54 21.43 1.59
C SER A 146 -8.89 21.90 1.03
N CYS A 147 -9.74 22.40 1.93
CA CYS A 147 -11.06 22.95 1.65
C CYS A 147 -11.30 24.17 2.54
N THR A 148 -11.90 25.23 1.99
CA THR A 148 -12.24 26.45 2.74
C THR A 148 -13.62 26.38 3.40
N ASP A 149 -14.45 25.42 3.02
CA ASP A 149 -15.77 25.19 3.59
C ASP A 149 -15.77 24.00 4.54
N ALA A 150 -16.29 24.20 5.75
CA ALA A 150 -16.36 23.18 6.80
C ALA A 150 -17.36 22.06 6.46
N GLU A 151 -18.45 22.38 5.76
CA GLU A 151 -19.51 21.42 5.40
C GLU A 151 -19.08 20.52 4.22
N ALA A 152 -18.44 21.10 3.21
CA ALA A 152 -17.92 20.34 2.06
C ALA A 152 -16.65 19.54 2.37
N TYR A 153 -15.87 19.91 3.40
CA TYR A 153 -14.55 19.34 3.66
C TYR A 153 -14.57 17.80 3.72
N GLN A 154 -15.46 17.19 4.51
CA GLN A 154 -15.40 15.75 4.74
C GLN A 154 -15.68 14.98 3.44
N GLY A 155 -16.72 15.37 2.72
CA GLY A 155 -17.05 14.75 1.43
C GLY A 155 -15.94 14.92 0.39
N TYR A 156 -15.24 16.06 0.40
CA TYR A 156 -14.11 16.28 -0.50
C TYR A 156 -12.90 15.41 -0.13
N VAL A 157 -12.52 15.37 1.14
CA VAL A 157 -11.40 14.56 1.63
C VAL A 157 -11.64 13.08 1.33
N ASP A 158 -12.84 12.56 1.65
CA ASP A 158 -13.18 11.16 1.40
C ASP A 158 -13.17 10.84 -0.11
N ALA A 159 -13.62 11.78 -0.95
CA ALA A 159 -13.60 11.62 -2.40
C ALA A 159 -12.16 11.56 -2.94
N VAL A 160 -11.26 12.43 -2.47
CA VAL A 160 -9.84 12.39 -2.84
C VAL A 160 -9.16 11.13 -2.31
N GLU A 161 -9.41 10.74 -1.06
CA GLU A 161 -8.90 9.52 -0.43
C GLU A 161 -9.28 8.27 -1.25
N SER A 162 -10.53 8.20 -1.75
CA SER A 162 -10.99 7.10 -2.60
C SER A 162 -10.23 6.95 -3.93
N LYS A 163 -9.52 8.00 -4.37
CA LYS A 163 -8.77 8.06 -5.63
C LYS A 163 -7.26 8.14 -5.42
N ILE A 164 -6.77 8.28 -4.19
CA ILE A 164 -5.35 8.57 -3.92
C ILE A 164 -4.41 7.52 -4.53
N ARG A 165 -4.85 6.26 -4.65
CA ARG A 165 -4.08 5.19 -5.28
C ARG A 165 -3.62 5.48 -6.70
N PHE A 166 -4.39 6.27 -7.44
CA PHE A 166 -4.06 6.60 -8.83
C PHE A 166 -2.82 7.49 -8.92
N LEU A 167 -2.40 8.11 -7.82
CA LEU A 167 -1.15 8.87 -7.74
C LEU A 167 0.09 7.99 -7.98
N TRP A 168 0.11 6.76 -7.47
CA TRP A 168 1.25 5.85 -7.64
C TRP A 168 0.98 4.71 -8.63
N ALA A 169 -0.26 4.22 -8.71
CA ALA A 169 -0.62 3.09 -9.56
C ALA A 169 -1.00 3.51 -10.99
N GLY A 170 -1.35 4.77 -11.19
CA GLY A 170 -1.89 5.25 -12.45
C GLY A 170 -3.24 4.62 -12.80
N THR A 171 -3.80 5.05 -13.92
CA THR A 171 -4.99 4.49 -14.55
C THR A 171 -4.58 3.58 -15.71
N ALA A 172 -5.54 2.98 -16.42
CA ALA A 172 -5.23 2.23 -17.65
C ALA A 172 -4.46 3.09 -18.68
N GLU A 173 -4.80 4.38 -18.77
CA GLU A 173 -4.19 5.33 -19.71
C GLU A 173 -2.85 5.88 -19.21
N SER A 174 -2.70 6.08 -17.90
CA SER A 174 -1.49 6.66 -17.30
C SER A 174 -0.50 5.64 -16.74
N ARG A 175 -0.73 4.33 -16.96
CA ARG A 175 0.10 3.24 -16.41
C ARG A 175 1.57 3.34 -16.80
N GLY A 176 1.87 3.87 -17.99
CA GLY A 176 3.24 4.08 -18.47
C GLY A 176 4.07 5.05 -17.60
N TYR A 177 3.41 5.93 -16.85
CA TYR A 177 4.05 6.90 -15.96
C TYR A 177 3.82 6.62 -14.47
N ALA A 178 3.23 5.47 -14.14
CA ALA A 178 2.91 5.11 -12.76
C ALA A 178 4.19 4.92 -11.94
N LEU A 179 4.24 5.56 -10.77
CA LEU A 179 5.40 5.51 -9.88
C LEU A 179 5.74 4.08 -9.44
N GLU A 180 4.75 3.19 -9.31
CA GLU A 180 4.98 1.80 -8.93
C GLU A 180 5.72 0.96 -9.97
N ASN A 181 5.74 1.40 -11.24
CA ASN A 181 6.45 0.75 -12.34
C ASN A 181 7.92 1.21 -12.46
N VAL A 182 8.33 2.25 -11.72
CA VAL A 182 9.70 2.75 -11.74
C VAL A 182 10.60 1.80 -10.93
N ARG A 183 11.42 1.00 -11.63
CA ARG A 183 12.23 -0.08 -11.03
C ARG A 183 13.15 0.37 -9.88
N HIS A 184 13.67 1.58 -9.96
CA HIS A 184 14.61 2.12 -8.97
C HIS A 184 13.94 2.89 -7.82
N VAL A 185 12.61 2.98 -7.82
CA VAL A 185 11.85 3.63 -6.74
C VAL A 185 11.09 2.57 -5.97
N ARG A 186 11.10 2.69 -4.65
CA ARG A 186 10.25 1.90 -3.77
C ARG A 186 9.37 2.85 -2.98
N ILE A 187 8.09 2.51 -2.99
CA ILE A 187 7.03 3.28 -2.36
C ILE A 187 6.55 2.45 -1.16
N ARG A 188 6.39 3.11 -0.01
CA ARG A 188 5.81 2.52 1.19
C ARG A 188 4.57 3.31 1.56
N LEU A 189 3.40 2.68 1.45
CA LEU A 189 2.14 3.32 1.75
C LEU A 189 1.89 3.35 3.26
N ASN A 190 1.30 4.44 3.73
CA ASN A 190 0.77 4.58 5.08
C ASN A 190 -0.73 4.88 4.97
N PRO A 191 -1.62 4.03 5.52
CA PRO A 191 -3.06 4.23 5.42
C PRO A 191 -3.59 5.34 6.35
N ARG A 192 -2.75 5.92 7.22
CA ARG A 192 -3.19 6.92 8.19
C ARG A 192 -3.32 8.30 7.55
N ARG A 193 -4.46 8.93 7.79
CA ARG A 193 -4.70 10.37 7.59
C ARG A 193 -4.34 11.16 8.85
N TYR A 194 -3.80 12.36 8.68
CA TYR A 194 -3.47 13.27 9.79
C TYR A 194 -4.13 14.61 9.58
N GLU A 195 -4.68 15.17 10.64
CA GLU A 195 -5.30 16.50 10.66
C GLU A 195 -4.78 17.26 11.88
N ALA A 196 -4.60 18.57 11.74
CA ALA A 196 -4.19 19.40 12.86
C ALA A 196 -5.32 19.47 13.90
N PRO A 197 -5.07 19.18 15.19
CA PRO A 197 -6.11 19.17 16.23
C PRO A 197 -6.91 20.48 16.31
N GLU A 198 -6.24 21.62 16.12
CA GLU A 198 -6.85 22.96 16.12
C GLU A 198 -7.85 23.16 14.97
N GLU A 199 -7.54 22.63 13.78
CA GLU A 199 -8.44 22.69 12.62
C GLU A 199 -9.66 21.80 12.82
N VAL A 200 -9.49 20.62 13.43
CA VAL A 200 -10.58 19.70 13.77
C VAL A 200 -11.55 20.35 14.75
N GLU A 201 -11.03 20.96 15.82
CA GLU A 201 -11.85 21.65 16.82
C GLU A 201 -12.60 22.85 16.21
N THR A 202 -11.91 23.66 15.40
CA THR A 202 -12.50 24.80 14.71
C THR A 202 -13.62 24.38 13.77
N ARG A 203 -13.40 23.31 12.98
CA ARG A 203 -14.39 22.73 12.07
C ARG A 203 -15.61 22.22 12.85
N ALA A 204 -15.41 21.52 13.95
CA ALA A 204 -16.49 21.05 14.82
C ALA A 204 -17.32 22.20 15.42
N ARG A 205 -16.70 23.32 15.78
CA ARG A 205 -17.39 24.52 16.29
C ARG A 205 -18.24 25.18 15.22
N LEU A 206 -17.75 25.30 13.99
CA LEU A 206 -18.47 25.91 12.87
C LEU A 206 -19.71 25.09 12.48
N LEU A 207 -19.58 23.77 12.37
CA LEU A 207 -20.69 22.87 12.04
C LEU A 207 -21.82 22.92 13.10
N LYS A 208 -21.47 23.04 14.38
CA LYS A 208 -22.46 23.23 15.46
C LYS A 208 -23.19 24.57 15.39
N LYS A 209 -22.50 25.64 14.95
CA LYS A 209 -23.11 26.98 14.83
C LYS A 209 -24.16 27.00 13.71
N THR A 210 -23.87 26.39 12.56
CA THR A 210 -24.83 26.32 11.44
C THR A 210 -26.10 25.57 11.84
N SER A 211 -25.98 24.46 12.57
CA SER A 211 -27.16 23.68 13.01
C SER A 211 -28.05 24.42 14.02
N ARG A 212 -27.54 25.41 14.76
CA ARG A 212 -28.36 26.20 15.70
C ARG A 212 -29.08 27.36 15.02
N SER A 213 -28.53 27.91 13.94
CA SER A 213 -29.17 29.01 13.21
C SER A 213 -30.37 28.58 12.35
N SER A 214 -30.49 27.30 11.98
CA SER A 214 -31.63 26.81 11.18
C SER A 214 -32.83 26.35 12.02
N GLY A 215 -32.70 26.24 13.34
CA GLY A 215 -33.75 25.78 14.27
C GLY A 215 -34.49 26.90 14.99
N GLY A 216 -34.83 27.99 14.31
CA GLY A 216 -35.51 29.16 14.88
C GLY A 216 -36.92 28.87 15.41
N GLY A 217 -37.00 28.37 16.64
CA GLY A 217 -38.20 28.35 17.47
C GLY A 217 -38.26 29.61 18.33
N ASN A 218 -39.32 30.40 18.13
CA ASN A 218 -39.65 31.62 18.87
C ASN A 218 -39.49 31.50 20.39
N GLY A 219 -38.57 32.29 20.96
CA GLY A 219 -38.47 32.54 22.39
C GLY A 219 -38.25 34.04 22.61
N SER A 220 -39.30 34.70 23.08
CA SER A 220 -39.38 36.14 23.33
C SER A 220 -38.39 36.60 24.40
N MET A 221 -37.69 37.69 24.10
CA MET A 221 -37.43 38.85 24.97
C MET A 221 -36.90 38.61 26.39
N GLU A 222 -35.62 38.88 26.61
CA GLU A 222 -35.20 39.72 27.76
C GLU A 222 -33.83 40.36 27.51
N VAL A 223 -33.80 41.68 27.68
CA VAL A 223 -32.63 42.54 27.57
C VAL A 223 -31.92 42.53 28.92
N SER A 224 -30.69 42.02 28.97
CA SER A 224 -29.79 42.32 30.08
C SER A 224 -28.40 42.64 29.55
N SER A 225 -28.07 43.93 29.69
CA SER A 225 -26.77 44.52 29.43
C SER A 225 -25.76 44.09 30.49
N HIS A 226 -24.80 43.24 30.14
CA HIS A 226 -23.53 43.15 30.85
C HIS A 226 -22.37 43.23 29.86
N GLN A 227 -21.65 44.35 29.96
CA GLN A 227 -20.35 44.55 29.35
C GLN A 227 -19.35 43.65 30.07
N THR A 228 -18.80 42.69 29.34
CA THR A 228 -17.50 42.07 29.66
C THR A 228 -16.67 42.03 28.39
N SER A 229 -15.68 42.92 28.39
CA SER A 229 -14.43 42.93 27.65
C SER A 229 -13.96 41.62 26.99
N GLY A 230 -13.49 41.73 25.75
CA GLY A 230 -12.29 41.01 25.30
C GLY A 230 -12.49 39.73 24.49
N ALA A 231 -12.95 39.85 23.25
CA ALA A 231 -12.56 38.94 22.17
C ALA A 231 -12.77 39.65 20.84
N VAL A 232 -11.70 40.14 20.23
CA VAL A 232 -11.72 40.59 18.83
C VAL A 232 -12.02 39.33 18.01
N ASP A 233 -13.23 39.28 17.44
CA ASP A 233 -13.66 38.20 16.57
C ASP A 233 -12.79 38.26 15.31
N ASP A 234 -11.73 37.45 15.25
CA ASP A 234 -10.84 37.30 14.09
C ASP A 234 -11.56 36.51 12.97
N SER A 235 -12.77 36.95 12.65
CA SER A 235 -13.70 36.30 11.73
C SER A 235 -13.45 36.65 10.26
N SER A 236 -12.36 37.38 9.94
CA SER A 236 -12.08 37.87 8.58
C SER A 236 -11.05 37.04 7.79
N ALA A 237 -10.28 36.16 8.44
CA ALA A 237 -9.37 35.28 7.69
C ALA A 237 -10.15 34.06 7.14
N PRO A 238 -10.05 33.73 5.85
CA PRO A 238 -10.66 32.52 5.30
C PRO A 238 -10.03 31.30 5.98
N LYS A 239 -10.81 30.61 6.82
CA LYS A 239 -10.34 29.42 7.53
C LYS A 239 -10.23 28.26 6.54
N ILE A 240 -9.01 27.78 6.34
CA ILE A 240 -8.71 26.62 5.51
C ILE A 240 -8.64 25.40 6.43
N PHE A 241 -9.32 24.33 6.07
CA PHE A 241 -9.20 23.02 6.70
C PHE A 241 -8.38 22.11 5.79
N SER A 242 -7.52 21.30 6.39
CA SER A 242 -6.58 20.46 5.66
C SER A 242 -6.46 19.05 6.24
N CYS A 243 -6.07 18.09 5.40
CA CYS A 243 -5.63 16.78 5.85
C CYS A 243 -4.35 16.38 5.11
N HIS A 244 -3.52 15.60 5.79
CA HIS A 244 -2.18 15.22 5.35
C HIS A 244 -2.10 13.70 5.20
N TYR A 245 -1.62 13.25 4.05
CA TYR A 245 -1.21 11.86 3.81
C TYR A 245 0.29 11.83 3.49
N PHE A 246 0.98 10.81 3.97
CA PHE A 246 2.42 10.62 3.73
C PHE A 246 2.67 9.24 3.12
N ILE A 247 3.46 9.22 2.06
CA ILE A 247 3.90 7.99 1.40
C ILE A 247 5.42 7.96 1.44
N GLY A 248 6.00 6.91 2.03
CA GLY A 248 7.44 6.74 2.13
C GLY A 248 8.05 6.43 0.77
N MET A 249 9.21 7.00 0.48
CA MET A 249 9.93 6.78 -0.76
C MET A 249 11.39 6.46 -0.47
N SER A 250 11.90 5.42 -1.13
CA SER A 250 13.33 5.15 -1.23
C SER A 250 13.73 5.00 -2.70
N VAL A 251 14.92 5.49 -3.02
CA VAL A 251 15.52 5.40 -4.35
C VAL A 251 16.73 4.49 -4.23
N ASP A 252 16.81 3.49 -5.11
CA ASP A 252 17.96 2.59 -5.18
C ASP A 252 19.22 3.41 -5.47
N PRO A 253 20.29 3.31 -4.64
CA PRO A 253 21.54 4.01 -4.90
C PRO A 253 22.19 3.65 -6.25
N LYS A 254 21.83 2.50 -6.84
CA LYS A 254 22.33 2.06 -8.16
C LYS A 254 21.56 2.64 -9.36
N ALA A 255 20.59 3.53 -9.13
CA ALA A 255 19.80 4.11 -10.21
C ALA A 255 20.68 4.93 -11.19
N PRO A 256 20.57 4.72 -12.51
CA PRO A 256 21.39 5.40 -13.52
C PRO A 256 21.10 6.91 -13.62
N SER A 257 19.95 7.37 -13.12
CA SER A 257 19.61 8.80 -13.02
C SER A 257 19.10 9.13 -11.62
N GLY A 258 19.73 10.11 -10.96
CA GLY A 258 19.36 10.54 -9.60
C GLY A 258 18.05 11.36 -9.51
N LYS A 259 17.37 11.62 -10.62
CA LYS A 259 16.13 12.43 -10.65
C LYS A 259 14.98 11.59 -11.20
N ILE A 260 13.90 11.46 -10.42
CA ILE A 260 12.64 10.85 -10.85
C ILE A 260 11.63 11.97 -11.07
N ASP A 261 11.06 12.06 -12.25
CA ASP A 261 10.02 13.04 -12.55
C ASP A 261 8.65 12.55 -12.05
N LEU A 262 8.10 13.25 -11.05
CA LEU A 262 6.77 12.95 -10.49
C LEU A 262 5.65 13.72 -11.20
N ALA A 263 5.98 14.72 -12.04
CA ALA A 263 5.01 15.61 -12.64
C ALA A 263 3.97 14.89 -13.53
N PRO A 264 4.31 13.84 -14.32
CA PRO A 264 3.31 13.09 -15.10
C PRO A 264 2.27 12.40 -14.20
N SER A 265 2.73 11.73 -13.13
CA SER A 265 1.85 11.06 -12.15
C SER A 265 0.95 12.05 -11.43
N ILE A 266 1.51 13.18 -10.97
CA ILE A 266 0.77 14.25 -10.30
C ILE A 266 -0.29 14.85 -11.23
N ARG A 267 0.06 15.15 -12.49
CA ARG A 267 -0.89 15.71 -13.48
C ARG A 267 -2.04 14.75 -13.77
N ALA A 268 -1.75 13.45 -13.95
CA ALA A 268 -2.77 12.45 -14.17
C ALA A 268 -3.74 12.36 -12.97
N PHE A 269 -3.19 12.34 -11.74
CA PHE A 269 -4.00 12.34 -10.52
C PHE A 269 -4.85 13.61 -10.37
N HIS A 270 -4.28 14.79 -10.63
CA HIS A 270 -5.04 16.05 -10.64
C HIS A 270 -6.17 16.03 -11.68
N GLY A 271 -5.96 15.40 -12.84
CA GLY A 271 -7.03 15.18 -13.83
C GLY A 271 -8.21 14.41 -13.25
N ILE A 272 -7.94 13.34 -12.49
CA ILE A 272 -8.97 12.54 -11.80
C ILE A 272 -9.69 13.38 -10.72
N VAL A 273 -8.94 14.15 -9.92
CA VAL A 273 -9.53 14.97 -8.86
C VAL A 273 -10.48 16.02 -9.41
N ARG A 274 -10.15 16.66 -10.54
CA ARG A 274 -11.03 17.64 -11.20
C ARG A 274 -12.36 17.04 -11.66
N GLN A 275 -12.43 15.73 -11.90
CA GLN A 275 -13.66 15.04 -12.30
C GLN A 275 -14.55 14.63 -11.11
N LEU A 276 -14.09 14.85 -9.87
CA LEU A 276 -14.89 14.54 -8.68
C LEU A 276 -16.05 15.53 -8.53
N ARG A 277 -17.25 15.03 -8.21
CA ARG A 277 -18.44 15.86 -7.98
C ARG A 277 -18.28 16.85 -6.83
N GLN A 278 -17.41 16.51 -5.88
CA GLN A 278 -17.11 17.29 -4.69
C GLN A 278 -16.09 18.41 -4.97
N TYR A 279 -15.36 18.34 -6.09
CA TYR A 279 -14.43 19.38 -6.47
C TYR A 279 -15.20 20.60 -6.98
N LYS A 280 -15.05 21.72 -6.27
CA LYS A 280 -15.63 23.03 -6.58
C LYS A 280 -14.53 24.08 -6.55
N GLU A 281 -14.28 24.73 -7.68
CA GLU A 281 -13.30 25.82 -7.74
C GLU A 281 -13.66 26.94 -6.76
N GLY A 282 -12.66 27.51 -6.09
CA GLY A 282 -12.83 28.52 -5.04
C GLY A 282 -13.13 27.96 -3.64
N ILE A 283 -13.78 26.80 -3.53
CA ILE A 283 -14.07 26.14 -2.24
C ILE A 283 -13.02 25.06 -1.93
N THR A 284 -12.85 24.13 -2.86
CA THR A 284 -11.85 23.05 -2.76
C THR A 284 -10.61 23.40 -3.56
N ARG A 285 -9.46 22.90 -3.14
CA ARG A 285 -8.19 23.05 -3.88
C ARG A 285 -7.68 21.71 -4.33
N LEU A 286 -7.02 21.68 -5.48
CA LEU A 286 -6.30 20.48 -5.91
C LEU A 286 -5.28 20.07 -4.85
N PRO A 287 -5.10 18.77 -4.60
CA PRO A 287 -4.11 18.29 -3.64
C PRO A 287 -2.72 18.83 -3.96
N VAL A 288 -2.09 19.45 -2.98
CA VAL A 288 -0.70 19.89 -3.07
C VAL A 288 0.16 18.66 -2.80
N ILE A 289 1.04 18.32 -3.75
CA ILE A 289 1.87 17.12 -3.70
C ILE A 289 3.33 17.54 -3.75
N THR A 290 4.04 17.34 -2.65
CA THR A 290 5.45 17.72 -2.50
C THR A 290 6.27 16.53 -1.98
N VAL A 291 7.58 16.58 -2.23
CA VAL A 291 8.53 15.60 -1.67
C VAL A 291 9.22 16.28 -0.49
N GLU A 292 9.03 15.72 0.69
CA GLU A 292 9.55 16.26 1.94
C GLU A 292 10.51 15.26 2.59
N ASP A 293 11.42 15.79 3.40
CA ASP A 293 12.24 15.02 4.32
C ASP A 293 11.58 14.97 5.71
N ILE A 294 12.02 14.06 6.58
CA ILE A 294 11.51 13.89 7.95
C ILE A 294 11.53 15.20 8.74
N SER A 295 12.50 16.08 8.48
CA SER A 295 12.64 17.40 9.09
C SER A 295 11.42 18.31 8.84
N LYS A 296 10.81 18.23 7.66
CA LYS A 296 9.71 19.10 7.22
C LYS A 296 8.31 18.55 7.53
N ILE A 297 8.22 17.34 8.08
CA ILE A 297 6.95 16.76 8.48
C ILE A 297 6.37 17.54 9.68
N PRO A 298 5.08 17.96 9.65
CA PRO A 298 4.50 18.77 10.71
C PRO A 298 4.61 18.15 12.10
N ALA A 299 4.85 18.97 13.12
CA ALA A 299 5.06 18.51 14.49
C ALA A 299 3.88 17.69 15.03
N PHE A 300 2.63 18.10 14.76
CA PHE A 300 1.45 17.35 15.20
C PHE A 300 1.39 15.92 14.63
N VAL A 301 1.92 15.71 13.43
CA VAL A 301 2.03 14.38 12.81
C VAL A 301 3.08 13.55 13.55
N LYS A 302 4.27 14.12 13.80
CA LYS A 302 5.35 13.47 14.57
C LYS A 302 4.88 13.08 15.98
N THR A 303 4.14 13.97 16.65
CA THR A 303 3.53 13.71 17.96
C THR A 303 2.48 12.59 17.89
N ALA A 304 1.59 12.61 16.89
CA ALA A 304 0.54 11.61 16.73
C ALA A 304 1.09 10.18 16.52
N VAL A 305 2.29 10.04 15.96
CA VAL A 305 2.96 8.74 15.80
C VAL A 305 3.94 8.39 16.91
N GLY A 306 4.20 9.31 17.85
CA GLY A 306 5.21 9.12 18.90
C GLY A 306 6.65 9.11 18.37
N PHE A 307 6.92 9.80 17.25
CA PHE A 307 8.27 9.88 16.68
C PHE A 307 9.16 10.75 17.58
N LYS A 308 10.30 10.18 18.02
CA LYS A 308 11.35 10.89 18.74
C LYS A 308 12.54 11.03 17.80
N GLU A 309 12.95 12.26 17.51
CA GLU A 309 14.09 12.53 16.64
C GLU A 309 15.38 12.19 17.38
N THR A 310 16.06 11.13 16.94
CA THR A 310 17.41 10.80 17.42
C THR A 310 18.38 11.79 16.79
N VAL A 311 18.87 12.75 17.57
CA VAL A 311 19.95 13.65 17.15
C VAL A 311 21.22 12.81 17.03
N VAL A 312 21.66 12.54 15.80
CA VAL A 312 23.02 12.04 15.55
C VAL A 312 23.93 13.27 15.62
N VAL A 313 24.66 13.40 16.73
CA VAL A 313 25.77 14.36 16.82
C VAL A 313 26.85 13.87 15.86
N PRO A 314 27.31 14.67 14.89
CA PRO A 314 28.45 14.27 14.07
C PRO A 314 29.70 14.20 14.96
N ASP A 315 30.39 13.08 14.95
CA ASP A 315 31.74 12.98 15.53
C ASP A 315 32.62 14.02 14.84
N ALA A 316 32.98 15.06 15.59
CA ALA A 316 33.95 16.06 15.15
C ALA A 316 35.35 15.48 15.34
N ASP A 317 35.89 14.93 14.25
CA ASP A 317 37.31 14.77 14.04
C ASP A 317 38.00 16.12 14.27
N HIS A 318 38.75 16.24 15.35
CA HIS A 318 39.80 17.25 15.48
C HIS A 318 41.14 16.54 15.75
N ALA A 319 41.95 16.59 14.69
CA ALA A 319 43.34 16.21 14.64
C ALA A 319 44.22 17.09 15.54
N ASP A 320 45.32 16.47 15.98
CA ASP A 320 46.64 17.03 16.31
C ASP A 320 46.71 18.16 17.35
N ASP A 321 47.19 17.83 18.57
CA ASP A 321 48.52 18.30 18.97
C ASP A 321 49.08 17.59 20.22
N ALA A 322 50.40 17.42 20.19
CA ALA A 322 51.21 16.56 21.04
C ALA A 322 51.50 17.14 22.44
N ALA A 323 51.46 16.28 23.47
CA ALA A 323 52.48 16.18 24.54
C ALA A 323 52.09 15.12 25.60
N SER A 324 52.85 14.02 25.66
CA SER A 324 52.98 13.10 26.81
C SER A 324 54.28 13.46 27.56
N PRO A 325 54.77 12.76 28.62
CA PRO A 325 54.18 11.69 29.46
C PRO A 325 54.49 11.82 30.98
N ALA A 326 53.91 10.96 31.85
CA ALA A 326 54.63 10.32 32.97
C ALA A 326 53.78 9.33 33.82
N LYS A 327 54.14 8.04 33.69
CA LYS A 327 54.34 6.98 34.71
C LYS A 327 53.45 6.92 35.97
N ALA A 328 52.85 5.75 36.23
CA ALA A 328 53.41 4.70 37.12
C ALA A 328 52.40 3.59 37.49
N HIS A 329 52.84 2.32 37.34
CA HIS A 329 52.60 1.12 38.19
C HIS A 329 51.16 0.65 38.50
N ASP A 330 50.80 -0.64 38.62
CA ASP A 330 51.41 -1.94 38.33
C ASP A 330 50.31 -3.02 38.57
N GLU A 331 50.45 -4.18 37.92
CA GLU A 331 50.04 -5.53 38.35
C GLU A 331 48.54 -5.84 38.69
N ASN A 332 47.91 -6.98 38.34
CA ASN A 332 48.43 -8.32 38.10
C ASN A 332 47.36 -9.26 37.46
N GLY A 333 47.83 -10.20 36.63
CA GLY A 333 47.32 -11.56 36.32
C GLY A 333 45.88 -11.83 35.83
N ALA A 334 45.56 -12.82 34.99
CA ALA A 334 46.34 -13.82 34.26
C ALA A 334 45.43 -14.63 33.27
N ARG A 335 46.01 -15.04 32.12
CA ARG A 335 45.86 -16.29 31.30
C ARG A 335 44.46 -16.86 31.00
N SER A 336 44.12 -17.35 29.79
CA SER A 336 44.92 -18.15 28.84
C SER A 336 44.29 -18.22 27.44
N THR A 337 45.15 -18.16 26.42
CA THR A 337 44.97 -18.46 24.99
C THR A 337 45.11 -19.96 24.66
N VAL A 338 44.62 -20.42 23.50
CA VAL A 338 45.17 -21.40 22.50
C VAL A 338 44.07 -21.60 21.43
N ALA A 339 44.10 -21.12 20.17
CA ALA A 339 44.97 -21.35 19.00
C ALA A 339 44.81 -22.74 18.31
N GLY A 340 44.45 -22.73 17.02
CA GLY A 340 44.40 -23.94 16.15
C GLY A 340 43.96 -23.65 14.71
N GLU A 341 44.93 -23.29 13.85
CA GLU A 341 44.84 -23.20 12.38
C GLU A 341 44.53 -24.56 11.70
N LYS A 342 44.02 -24.56 10.44
CA LYS A 342 44.76 -25.01 9.22
C LYS A 342 43.87 -25.19 7.95
N ARG A 343 44.10 -24.30 6.95
CA ARG A 343 44.33 -24.45 5.47
C ARG A 343 43.56 -25.51 4.63
N THR A 344 42.72 -25.12 3.66
CA THR A 344 42.89 -24.88 2.18
C THR A 344 42.89 -26.10 1.25
N ARG A 345 42.10 -26.03 0.15
CA ARG A 345 42.46 -26.28 -1.30
C ARG A 345 41.19 -26.58 -2.15
N GLU A 346 40.74 -25.66 -3.00
CA GLU A 346 40.85 -25.56 -4.50
C GLU A 346 40.23 -26.69 -5.34
N GLU A 347 39.41 -26.31 -6.34
CA GLU A 347 39.59 -26.51 -7.81
C GLU A 347 38.22 -26.60 -8.54
N GLY A 348 38.07 -25.87 -9.67
CA GLY A 348 37.06 -26.19 -10.69
C GLY A 348 36.40 -25.01 -11.43
N GLU A 349 37.10 -24.47 -12.42
CA GLU A 349 36.74 -23.36 -13.34
C GLU A 349 36.33 -23.90 -14.73
N VAL A 350 35.31 -23.32 -15.41
CA VAL A 350 35.15 -23.27 -16.90
C VAL A 350 34.23 -22.08 -17.29
N LYS A 351 34.77 -20.95 -17.80
CA LYS A 351 34.76 -20.38 -19.18
C LYS A 351 33.40 -20.26 -19.90
N HIS A 352 32.87 -19.06 -20.21
CA HIS A 352 33.20 -18.03 -21.24
C HIS A 352 32.61 -18.28 -22.65
N ASP A 353 31.87 -17.27 -23.16
CA ASP A 353 31.72 -16.75 -24.55
C ASP A 353 30.29 -16.16 -24.71
N ALA A 354 30.05 -14.85 -24.77
CA ALA A 354 30.36 -13.81 -25.78
C ALA A 354 29.49 -13.89 -27.07
N ASP A 355 29.08 -12.71 -27.55
CA ASP A 355 28.34 -12.35 -28.79
C ASP A 355 26.81 -12.24 -28.69
N ALA A 356 26.11 -11.30 -29.33
CA ALA A 356 26.41 -10.00 -29.95
C ALA A 356 25.04 -9.36 -30.28
N ALA A 357 24.98 -8.04 -30.33
CA ALA A 357 23.80 -7.23 -30.64
C ALA A 357 23.21 -7.49 -32.04
N ILE A 358 21.87 -7.54 -32.18
CA ILE A 358 21.15 -7.09 -33.38
C ILE A 358 19.83 -6.40 -33.00
N GLU A 359 19.79 -5.14 -33.41
CA GLU A 359 18.71 -4.17 -33.46
C GLU A 359 17.70 -4.56 -34.57
N SER A 360 16.39 -4.50 -34.31
CA SER A 360 15.41 -4.35 -35.40
C SER A 360 14.15 -3.62 -34.93
N THR A 361 14.11 -2.34 -35.31
CA THR A 361 12.95 -1.47 -35.45
C THR A 361 12.16 -1.83 -36.70
N VAL A 362 10.84 -2.06 -36.63
CA VAL A 362 9.89 -1.83 -37.75
C VAL A 362 8.48 -1.47 -37.23
N THR A 363 8.23 -0.16 -37.24
CA THR A 363 7.05 0.62 -37.70
C THR A 363 5.59 0.28 -37.35
N GLU A 364 4.92 1.37 -36.95
CA GLU A 364 3.48 1.65 -36.87
C GLU A 364 2.62 1.29 -38.10
N ALA A 365 1.34 0.98 -37.85
CA ALA A 365 0.21 1.48 -38.66
C ALA A 365 -1.12 1.42 -37.88
N SER A 366 -1.61 2.60 -37.47
CA SER A 366 -2.95 3.17 -37.76
C SER A 366 -4.24 2.38 -37.46
N SER A 367 -4.94 2.78 -36.38
CA SER A 367 -6.32 3.38 -36.26
C SER A 367 -7.37 3.23 -37.40
N PRO A 368 -8.68 3.57 -37.19
CA PRO A 368 -9.56 3.52 -36.01
C PRO A 368 -11.06 3.12 -36.30
N SER A 369 -11.89 3.11 -35.24
CA SER A 369 -13.27 3.67 -35.17
C SER A 369 -14.53 2.86 -35.61
N VAL A 370 -15.44 2.72 -34.63
CA VAL A 370 -16.91 2.95 -34.63
C VAL A 370 -17.84 1.95 -35.35
N ALA A 371 -18.75 1.32 -34.60
CA ALA A 371 -20.20 1.56 -34.65
C ALA A 371 -21.02 0.48 -33.89
N ASN A 372 -21.83 0.92 -32.93
CA ASN A 372 -23.01 0.20 -32.45
C ASN A 372 -24.04 0.09 -33.58
N ILE A 373 -24.79 -1.02 -33.66
CA ILE A 373 -26.22 -1.04 -33.99
C ILE A 373 -26.84 -2.36 -33.46
N SER A 374 -27.91 -2.18 -32.70
CA SER A 374 -28.86 -3.19 -32.23
C SER A 374 -29.82 -3.57 -33.36
N GLY A 375 -30.16 -4.85 -33.48
CA GLY A 375 -31.20 -5.34 -34.39
C GLY A 375 -31.72 -6.71 -33.96
N VAL A 376 -32.94 -6.71 -33.44
CA VAL A 376 -33.67 -7.87 -32.92
C VAL A 376 -34.47 -8.54 -34.05
N ILE A 377 -34.87 -9.78 -33.79
CA ILE A 377 -36.15 -10.46 -34.08
C ILE A 377 -36.29 -11.48 -35.24
N HIS A 378 -36.86 -12.64 -34.84
CA HIS A 378 -37.62 -13.69 -35.57
C HIS A 378 -36.77 -14.76 -36.30
N GLY A 379 -36.88 -16.07 -36.05
CA GLY A 379 -37.97 -16.87 -35.50
C GLY A 379 -38.63 -17.69 -36.62
N ARG A 380 -38.22 -18.95 -36.83
CA ARG A 380 -39.10 -19.99 -37.38
C ARG A 380 -38.58 -21.41 -37.13
N THR A 381 -39.45 -22.20 -36.52
CA THR A 381 -39.38 -23.63 -36.23
C THR A 381 -39.53 -24.50 -37.48
N LYS A 382 -38.87 -25.66 -37.51
CA LYS A 382 -39.44 -26.91 -38.03
C LYS A 382 -38.74 -28.13 -37.42
N SER A 383 -39.60 -29.04 -36.95
CA SER A 383 -39.37 -30.31 -36.27
C SER A 383 -38.69 -31.38 -37.12
N GLY A 384 -37.89 -32.23 -36.46
CA GLY A 384 -37.47 -33.56 -36.94
C GLY A 384 -36.90 -34.36 -35.77
N ALA A 385 -37.57 -35.46 -35.42
CA ALA A 385 -37.34 -36.24 -34.22
C ALA A 385 -36.20 -37.28 -34.34
N ALA A 386 -35.65 -37.62 -33.17
CA ALA A 386 -35.01 -38.88 -32.77
C ALA A 386 -33.70 -39.31 -33.46
N ASN A 387 -32.56 -39.15 -32.78
CA ASN A 387 -31.88 -40.26 -32.10
C ASN A 387 -30.56 -39.80 -31.45
N ASN A 388 -30.41 -40.21 -30.19
CA ASN A 388 -29.20 -40.53 -29.42
C ASN A 388 -27.79 -40.08 -29.88
N THR A 389 -27.05 -39.68 -28.85
CA THR A 389 -25.59 -39.83 -28.62
C THR A 389 -24.62 -38.85 -29.30
N ALA A 390 -23.65 -38.41 -28.48
CA ALA A 390 -22.58 -37.42 -28.72
C ALA A 390 -23.11 -35.97 -28.75
N VAL A 391 -22.64 -35.08 -27.87
CA VAL A 391 -21.59 -34.06 -28.09
C VAL A 391 -21.83 -33.09 -26.91
N ASP A 392 -20.92 -32.71 -26.01
CA ASP A 392 -19.60 -32.08 -26.15
C ASP A 392 -18.71 -32.50 -24.96
N GLU A 393 -17.69 -33.32 -25.23
CA GLU A 393 -16.45 -33.36 -24.44
C GLU A 393 -15.51 -32.32 -25.09
N ASP A 394 -14.63 -31.69 -24.30
CA ASP A 394 -13.61 -30.68 -24.68
C ASP A 394 -13.89 -29.19 -24.32
N GLU A 395 -14.37 -28.90 -23.10
CA GLU A 395 -14.09 -27.59 -22.47
C GLU A 395 -12.82 -27.76 -21.59
N PRO A 396 -11.71 -27.04 -21.87
CA PRO A 396 -10.44 -27.23 -21.16
C PRO A 396 -10.60 -26.98 -19.66
N ASP A 397 -10.04 -27.89 -18.87
CA ASP A 397 -10.26 -28.03 -17.44
C ASP A 397 -9.98 -26.69 -16.71
N LEU A 398 -11.05 -26.10 -16.14
CA LEU A 398 -11.00 -24.83 -15.40
C LEU A 398 -9.93 -24.87 -14.30
N GLU A 399 -9.69 -26.05 -13.74
CA GLU A 399 -8.73 -26.27 -12.67
C GLU A 399 -7.28 -26.14 -13.17
N GLU A 400 -7.00 -26.59 -14.39
CA GLU A 400 -5.71 -26.44 -15.04
C GLU A 400 -5.47 -24.97 -15.42
N ALA A 401 -6.48 -24.31 -15.97
CA ALA A 401 -6.43 -22.88 -16.32
C ALA A 401 -6.29 -21.95 -15.09
N LEU A 402 -6.82 -22.37 -13.93
CA LEU A 402 -6.75 -21.60 -12.68
C LEU A 402 -5.57 -22.01 -11.78
N GLY A 403 -4.73 -22.94 -12.24
CA GLY A 403 -3.58 -23.45 -11.50
C GLY A 403 -3.96 -24.10 -10.17
N LEU A 404 -5.14 -24.71 -10.10
CA LEU A 404 -5.67 -25.43 -8.94
C LEU A 404 -5.12 -26.86 -8.86
N GLY A 405 -3.81 -27.02 -9.00
CA GLY A 405 -3.13 -28.26 -8.61
C GLY A 405 -2.89 -28.24 -7.10
N PHE A 406 -3.65 -29.05 -6.36
CA PHE A 406 -3.24 -29.53 -5.04
C PHE A 406 -2.23 -30.66 -5.16
#